data_AF-A0A388Q316-F1
#
_entry.id   AF-A0A388Q316-F1
#
_cell.length_a   1.000
_cell.length_b   1.000
_cell.length_c   1.000
_cell.angle_alpha   90.00
_cell.angle_beta   90.00
_cell.angle_gamma   90.00
#
_symmetry.space_group_name_H-M   'P 1'
#
loop_
_entity.id
_entity.type
_entity.pdbx_description
1 polymer ?
#
loop_
_entity_poly.entity_id
_entity_poly.type
_entity_poly.pdbx_seq_one_letter_code
_entity_poly.pdbx_strand_id
1 'polypeptide(L)'
;MYPDIYHLLKDLFGIDVPFLSLLKTFGFLVATAFFIGGYLIYIELKRKEKDGIVGFTIDEVATGKPLQVQDYLLSGLLGFLVGYKLIDLFLHWQEASPDPLNFVFSHSGSLIPGIVLAIASMAFKYVENRKEVAKGLTIKKVKTYPHIRVGDICIIAAVGGFAGAKVFNALETWDNFISDPLGSLLSSSGLTFYGGLIVATFALWYYSRRIKLDFRHLCDAAAPALILAYGIGRLGCQVSGDGDWGIYNSAYITEISTGKVALAPTNNFGDHIAPYADYFKRHENEGIDHKYFKGPAFLPSWLFGYNYPKNVNNVGVALPNCKNDNYCSVLPQPVFPTPIYEFLMSVFIFLFLWFIRKKMVVPLGIFSVYLILNGIERFLIEQIRVNYKYDWGFIQPTQAEILAVVISLCGVLLFLFRKPIDKMNVPGASFHESDTN
;
A
#
# COMPACT_ATOMS: atom_id res chain seq x y z
N MET A 1 -7.78 11.52 -15.09
CA MET A 1 -7.42 10.52 -14.05
C MET A 1 -8.07 9.22 -14.45
N TYR A 2 -7.56 8.12 -13.92
CA TYR A 2 -8.03 6.78 -14.25
C TYR A 2 -8.49 6.10 -12.96
N PRO A 3 -9.79 6.20 -12.62
CA PRO A 3 -10.40 5.51 -11.47
C PRO A 3 -10.16 4.00 -11.45
N ASP A 4 -10.16 3.39 -12.63
CA ASP A 4 -10.01 1.96 -12.82
C ASP A 4 -9.25 1.64 -14.12
N ILE A 5 -8.88 0.37 -14.27
CA ILE A 5 -8.12 -0.11 -15.43
C ILE A 5 -8.93 0.00 -16.72
N TYR A 6 -10.27 -0.03 -16.65
CA TYR A 6 -11.12 0.21 -17.81
C TYR A 6 -10.89 1.61 -18.40
N HIS A 7 -10.98 2.66 -17.57
CA HIS A 7 -10.76 4.04 -18.03
C HIS A 7 -9.33 4.23 -18.57
N LEU A 8 -8.34 3.59 -17.94
CA LEU A 8 -6.94 3.65 -18.39
C LEU A 8 -6.75 3.04 -19.79
N LEU A 9 -7.23 1.80 -20.00
CA LEU A 9 -7.01 1.11 -21.27
C LEU A 9 -7.88 1.67 -22.41
N LYS A 10 -9.08 2.17 -22.09
CA LYS A 10 -9.93 2.83 -23.06
C LYS A 10 -9.28 4.09 -23.62
N ASP A 11 -8.66 4.90 -22.76
CA ASP A 11 -8.01 6.14 -23.17
C ASP A 11 -6.67 5.90 -23.87
N LEU A 12 -5.84 4.96 -23.38
CA LEU A 12 -4.52 4.69 -23.95
C LEU A 12 -4.55 3.84 -25.23
N PHE A 13 -5.48 2.88 -25.31
CA PHE A 13 -5.47 1.85 -26.36
C PHE A 13 -6.81 1.70 -27.09
N GLY A 14 -7.87 2.42 -26.67
CA GLY A 14 -9.21 2.25 -27.25
C GLY A 14 -9.89 0.94 -26.89
N ILE A 15 -9.42 0.22 -25.86
CA ILE A 15 -9.95 -1.09 -25.47
C ILE A 15 -11.21 -0.90 -24.61
N ASP A 16 -12.38 -1.28 -25.14
CA ASP A 16 -13.67 -1.18 -24.46
C ASP A 16 -14.07 -2.54 -23.84
N VAL A 17 -13.47 -2.87 -22.69
CA VAL A 17 -13.78 -4.10 -21.94
C VAL A 17 -14.33 -3.71 -20.57
N PRO A 18 -15.66 -3.60 -20.41
CA PRO A 18 -16.30 -3.11 -19.19
C PRO A 18 -15.81 -3.85 -17.93
N PHE A 19 -15.52 -5.15 -18.04
CA PHE A 19 -15.04 -5.98 -16.93
C PHE A 19 -13.83 -5.40 -16.15
N LEU A 20 -13.00 -4.59 -16.82
CA LEU A 20 -11.80 -4.04 -16.20
C LEU A 20 -12.09 -2.90 -15.21
N SER A 21 -13.33 -2.44 -15.09
CA SER A 21 -13.73 -1.40 -14.12
C SER A 21 -13.72 -1.87 -12.66
N LEU A 22 -13.77 -3.18 -12.42
CA LEU A 22 -13.61 -3.77 -11.08
C LEU A 22 -12.20 -3.53 -10.53
N LEU A 23 -11.21 -3.52 -11.43
CA LEU A 23 -9.83 -3.32 -11.05
C LEU A 23 -9.60 -1.82 -10.89
N LYS A 24 -9.86 -1.31 -9.69
CA LYS A 24 -9.51 0.07 -9.34
C LYS A 24 -7.99 0.25 -9.45
N THR A 25 -7.56 1.34 -10.07
CA THR A 25 -6.13 1.60 -10.33
C THR A 25 -5.32 1.68 -9.04
N PHE A 26 -5.87 2.33 -8.02
CA PHE A 26 -5.27 2.41 -6.69
C PHE A 26 -5.02 1.01 -6.10
N GLY A 27 -6.06 0.18 -6.01
CA GLY A 27 -5.96 -1.17 -5.47
C GLY A 27 -4.98 -2.06 -6.25
N PHE A 28 -4.98 -1.93 -7.58
CA PHE A 28 -4.04 -2.63 -8.45
C PHE A 28 -2.57 -2.22 -8.17
N LEU A 29 -2.30 -0.93 -8.00
CA LEU A 29 -0.95 -0.44 -7.70
C LEU A 29 -0.50 -0.84 -6.28
N VAL A 30 -1.41 -0.81 -5.29
CA VAL A 30 -1.13 -1.33 -3.94
C VAL A 30 -0.80 -2.82 -3.96
N ALA A 31 -1.56 -3.64 -4.70
CA ALA A 31 -1.26 -5.07 -4.86
C ALA A 31 0.12 -5.27 -5.53
N THR A 32 0.41 -4.50 -6.57
CA THR A 32 1.72 -4.52 -7.25
C THR A 32 2.86 -4.15 -6.31
N ALA A 33 2.67 -3.13 -5.46
CA ALA A 33 3.63 -2.71 -4.44
C ALA A 33 3.96 -3.84 -3.46
N PHE A 34 2.96 -4.65 -3.08
CA PHE A 34 3.14 -5.79 -2.19
C PHE A 34 4.01 -6.88 -2.82
N PHE A 35 3.75 -7.24 -4.08
CA PHE A 35 4.56 -8.23 -4.80
C PHE A 35 5.99 -7.75 -5.03
N ILE A 36 6.17 -6.50 -5.46
CA ILE A 36 7.50 -5.90 -5.65
C ILE A 36 8.24 -5.83 -4.31
N GLY A 37 7.57 -5.40 -3.25
CA GLY A 37 8.16 -5.31 -1.91
C GLY A 37 8.64 -6.68 -1.40
N GLY A 38 7.79 -7.71 -1.52
CA GLY A 38 8.17 -9.08 -1.20
C GLY A 38 9.36 -9.55 -2.04
N TYR A 39 9.34 -9.32 -3.35
CA TYR A 39 10.45 -9.70 -4.23
C TYR A 39 11.78 -9.01 -3.89
N LEU A 40 11.74 -7.73 -3.51
CA LEU A 40 12.93 -6.99 -3.07
C LEU A 40 13.49 -7.53 -1.76
N ILE A 41 12.63 -7.85 -0.79
CA ILE A 41 13.04 -8.50 0.47
C ILE A 41 13.67 -9.87 0.17
N TYR A 42 13.07 -10.66 -0.74
CA TYR A 42 13.62 -11.93 -1.19
C TYR A 42 15.04 -11.77 -1.74
N ILE A 43 15.24 -10.84 -2.68
CA ILE A 43 16.56 -10.59 -3.28
C ILE A 43 17.58 -10.22 -2.21
N GLU A 44 17.21 -9.36 -1.27
CA GLU A 44 18.13 -8.83 -0.28
C GLU A 44 18.46 -9.85 0.83
N LEU A 45 17.50 -10.66 1.26
CA LEU A 45 17.75 -11.79 2.15
C LEU A 45 18.62 -12.85 1.50
N LYS A 46 18.38 -13.17 0.22
CA LYS A 46 19.20 -14.11 -0.56
C LYS A 46 20.63 -13.60 -0.75
N ARG A 47 20.82 -12.28 -0.91
CA ARG A 47 22.15 -11.67 -0.92
C ARG A 47 22.83 -11.82 0.44
N LYS A 48 22.15 -11.48 1.52
CA LYS A 48 22.71 -11.57 2.89
C LYS A 48 23.07 -13.01 3.28
N GLU A 49 22.32 -14.00 2.78
CA GLU A 49 22.70 -15.42 2.88
C GLU A 49 24.00 -15.71 2.12
N LYS A 50 24.10 -15.30 0.85
CA LYS A 50 25.33 -15.49 0.05
C LYS A 50 26.57 -14.88 0.72
N ASP A 51 26.38 -13.78 1.43
CA ASP A 51 27.45 -13.09 2.17
C ASP A 51 27.71 -13.69 3.57
N GLY A 52 27.00 -14.76 3.95
CA GLY A 52 27.14 -15.45 5.24
C GLY A 52 26.62 -14.66 6.44
N ILE A 53 25.78 -13.65 6.22
CA ILE A 53 25.20 -12.78 7.25
C ILE A 53 23.95 -13.42 7.87
N VAL A 54 23.17 -14.11 7.04
CA VAL A 54 21.91 -14.79 7.44
C VAL A 54 22.08 -16.30 7.24
N GLY A 55 21.76 -17.07 8.28
CA GLY A 55 21.89 -18.53 8.29
C GLY A 55 20.64 -19.29 7.84
N PHE A 56 20.63 -20.59 8.09
CA PHE A 56 19.51 -21.49 7.79
C PHE A 56 19.00 -22.19 9.04
N THR A 57 17.74 -22.63 8.98
CA THR A 57 17.18 -23.63 9.90
C THR A 57 17.10 -24.98 9.20
N ILE A 58 17.09 -26.06 9.99
CA ILE A 58 16.82 -27.40 9.47
C ILE A 58 15.38 -27.70 9.86
N ASP A 59 14.54 -27.79 8.83
CA ASP A 59 13.14 -28.12 8.99
C ASP A 59 12.94 -29.57 8.53
N GLU A 60 12.19 -30.34 9.32
CA GLU A 60 11.73 -31.67 8.92
C GLU A 60 10.45 -31.52 8.10
N VAL A 61 10.54 -31.72 6.78
CA VAL A 61 9.39 -31.67 5.88
C VAL A 61 8.90 -33.09 5.64
N ALA A 62 7.74 -33.41 6.21
CA ALA A 62 7.03 -34.66 5.93
C ALA A 62 6.18 -34.49 4.66
N THR A 63 6.52 -35.23 3.61
CA THR A 63 5.74 -35.30 2.35
C THR A 63 4.97 -36.62 2.30
N GLY A 64 3.78 -36.63 1.69
CA GLY A 64 2.94 -37.83 1.59
C GLY A 64 2.09 -38.16 2.82
N LYS A 65 2.01 -37.26 3.81
CA LYS A 65 1.07 -37.38 4.93
C LYS A 65 -0.37 -37.14 4.42
N PRO A 66 -1.37 -37.96 4.80
CA PRO A 66 -2.75 -37.69 4.45
C PRO A 66 -3.21 -36.35 5.04
N LEU A 67 -3.83 -35.52 4.20
CA LEU A 67 -4.48 -34.28 4.64
C LEU A 67 -5.55 -34.56 5.69
N GLN A 68 -5.72 -33.60 6.59
CA GLN A 68 -6.76 -33.63 7.62
C GLN A 68 -8.11 -33.25 7.03
N VAL A 69 -9.20 -33.62 7.72
CA VAL A 69 -10.57 -33.21 7.35
C VAL A 69 -10.68 -31.69 7.23
N GLN A 70 -9.97 -30.95 8.09
CA GLN A 70 -9.93 -29.48 8.09
C GLN A 70 -9.42 -28.90 6.77
N ASP A 71 -8.45 -29.54 6.11
CA ASP A 71 -7.90 -29.07 4.83
C ASP A 71 -8.96 -29.12 3.71
N TYR A 72 -9.78 -30.18 3.71
CA TYR A 72 -10.89 -30.31 2.78
C TYR A 72 -11.99 -29.29 3.07
N LEU A 73 -12.36 -29.14 4.34
CA LEU A 73 -13.37 -28.16 4.74
C LEU A 73 -12.95 -26.74 4.40
N LEU A 74 -11.68 -26.37 4.62
CA LEU A 74 -11.15 -25.07 4.27
C LEU A 74 -11.13 -24.87 2.74
N SER A 75 -10.71 -25.87 1.97
CA SER A 75 -10.77 -25.83 0.50
C SER A 75 -12.21 -25.64 0.00
N GLY A 76 -13.16 -26.38 0.58
CA GLY A 76 -14.59 -26.26 0.28
C GLY A 76 -15.15 -24.89 0.64
N LEU A 77 -14.79 -24.35 1.81
CA LEU A 77 -15.21 -23.01 2.24
C LEU A 77 -14.66 -21.93 1.31
N LEU A 78 -13.38 -21.98 0.94
CA LEU A 78 -12.80 -21.04 0.00
C LEU A 78 -13.46 -21.13 -1.38
N GLY A 79 -13.68 -22.35 -1.89
CA GLY A 79 -14.45 -22.58 -3.11
C GLY A 79 -15.87 -22.02 -3.03
N PHE A 80 -16.54 -22.21 -1.89
CA PHE A 80 -17.86 -21.65 -1.63
C PHE A 80 -17.85 -20.13 -1.68
N LEU A 81 -16.95 -19.47 -0.97
CA LEU A 81 -16.88 -18.01 -0.91
C LEU A 81 -16.58 -17.40 -2.29
N VAL A 82 -15.65 -18.01 -3.03
CA VAL A 82 -15.32 -17.64 -4.42
C VAL A 82 -16.57 -17.77 -5.29
N GLY A 83 -17.27 -18.90 -5.27
CA GLY A 83 -18.47 -19.08 -6.09
C GLY A 83 -19.65 -18.23 -5.65
N TYR A 84 -19.85 -18.09 -4.35
CA TYR A 84 -20.96 -17.35 -3.77
C TYR A 84 -20.89 -15.86 -4.09
N LYS A 85 -19.68 -15.27 -4.01
CA LYS A 85 -19.49 -13.84 -4.22
C LYS A 85 -19.01 -13.47 -5.61
N LEU A 86 -17.93 -14.08 -6.11
CA LEU A 86 -17.34 -13.63 -7.35
C LEU A 86 -18.30 -13.89 -8.53
N ILE A 87 -18.93 -15.06 -8.59
CA ILE A 87 -19.87 -15.36 -9.68
C ILE A 87 -21.09 -14.45 -9.61
N ASP A 88 -21.62 -14.16 -8.41
CA ASP A 88 -22.74 -13.23 -8.25
C ASP A 88 -22.39 -11.80 -8.68
N LEU A 89 -21.18 -11.35 -8.38
CA LEU A 89 -20.63 -10.07 -8.82
C LEU A 89 -20.54 -9.96 -10.36
N PHE A 90 -20.29 -11.07 -11.06
CA PHE A 90 -20.35 -11.12 -12.52
C PHE A 90 -21.79 -11.09 -13.05
N LEU A 91 -22.73 -11.75 -12.38
CA LEU A 91 -24.13 -11.80 -12.79
C LEU A 91 -24.82 -10.43 -12.60
N HIS A 92 -24.51 -9.73 -11.51
CA HIS A 92 -25.06 -8.41 -11.16
C HIS A 92 -24.08 -7.28 -11.47
N TRP A 93 -23.46 -7.34 -12.65
CA TRP A 93 -22.39 -6.43 -13.07
C TRP A 93 -22.72 -4.94 -12.93
N GLN A 94 -23.92 -4.54 -13.36
CA GLN A 94 -24.32 -3.13 -13.40
C GLN A 94 -24.42 -2.52 -12.00
N GLU A 95 -24.77 -3.33 -11.00
CA GLU A 95 -24.88 -2.91 -9.60
C GLU A 95 -23.53 -3.02 -8.87
N ALA A 96 -22.70 -4.00 -9.22
CA ALA A 96 -21.42 -4.24 -8.56
C ALA A 96 -20.27 -3.37 -9.09
N SER A 97 -20.27 -3.01 -10.38
CA SER A 97 -19.18 -2.24 -11.00
C SER A 97 -18.93 -0.85 -10.39
N PRO A 98 -19.96 -0.07 -9.97
CA PRO A 98 -19.74 1.24 -9.35
C PRO A 98 -18.98 1.13 -8.02
N ASP A 99 -19.35 0.16 -7.18
CA ASP A 99 -18.74 -0.06 -5.87
C ASP A 99 -18.53 -1.55 -5.57
N PRO A 100 -17.45 -2.14 -6.14
CA PRO A 100 -17.20 -3.57 -6.02
C PRO A 100 -16.92 -4.00 -4.59
N LEU A 101 -16.30 -3.11 -3.79
CA LEU A 101 -15.88 -3.43 -2.43
C LEU A 101 -17.11 -3.57 -1.52
N ASN A 102 -18.04 -2.62 -1.59
CA ASN A 102 -19.28 -2.71 -0.82
C ASN A 102 -20.16 -3.88 -1.28
N PHE A 103 -20.17 -4.21 -2.59
CA PHE A 103 -20.86 -5.41 -3.07
C PHE A 103 -20.24 -6.70 -2.52
N VAL A 104 -18.91 -6.79 -2.46
CA VAL A 104 -18.22 -7.97 -1.90
C VAL A 104 -18.56 -8.14 -0.41
N PHE A 105 -18.69 -7.06 0.35
CA PHE A 105 -19.05 -7.11 1.78
C PHE A 105 -20.56 -7.16 2.06
N SER A 106 -21.41 -7.06 1.04
CA SER A 106 -22.87 -7.13 1.21
C SER A 106 -23.34 -8.54 1.61
N HIS A 107 -24.64 -8.70 1.89
CA HIS A 107 -25.26 -10.02 2.05
C HIS A 107 -25.72 -10.66 0.72
N SER A 108 -25.53 -10.00 -0.43
CA SER A 108 -25.91 -10.56 -1.74
C SER A 108 -24.94 -11.67 -2.17
N GLY A 109 -25.44 -12.73 -2.79
CA GLY A 109 -24.59 -13.79 -3.30
C GLY A 109 -25.39 -14.94 -3.89
N SER A 110 -24.72 -15.74 -4.72
CA SER A 110 -25.34 -16.83 -5.45
C SER A 110 -25.01 -18.17 -4.81
N LEU A 111 -26.00 -18.79 -4.16
CA LEU A 111 -25.80 -20.02 -3.39
C LEU A 111 -25.38 -21.21 -4.27
N ILE A 112 -25.97 -21.33 -5.46
CA ILE A 112 -25.73 -22.46 -6.38
C ILE A 112 -24.27 -22.50 -6.86
N PRO A 113 -23.71 -21.43 -7.45
CA PRO A 113 -22.30 -21.41 -7.83
C PRO A 113 -21.35 -21.60 -6.65
N GLY A 114 -21.71 -21.08 -5.47
CA GLY A 114 -20.98 -21.35 -4.22
C GLY A 114 -20.87 -22.84 -3.92
N ILE A 115 -22.00 -23.56 -3.87
CA ILE A 115 -22.01 -25.01 -3.58
C ILE A 115 -21.23 -25.79 -4.64
N VAL A 116 -21.41 -25.46 -5.92
CA VAL A 116 -20.72 -26.15 -7.03
C VAL A 116 -19.21 -26.02 -6.89
N LEU A 117 -18.69 -24.80 -6.65
CA LEU A 117 -17.25 -24.58 -6.50
C LEU A 117 -16.70 -25.14 -5.19
N ALA A 118 -17.50 -25.20 -4.12
CA ALA A 118 -17.12 -25.88 -2.88
C ALA A 118 -16.85 -27.37 -3.12
N ILE A 119 -17.80 -28.06 -3.76
CA ILE A 119 -17.67 -29.49 -4.08
C ILE A 119 -16.50 -29.72 -5.04
N ALA A 120 -16.35 -28.90 -6.08
CA ALA A 120 -15.24 -29.01 -7.03
C ALA A 120 -13.88 -28.83 -6.34
N SER A 121 -13.75 -27.85 -5.44
CA SER A 121 -12.50 -27.57 -4.71
C SER A 121 -12.16 -28.68 -3.71
N MET A 122 -13.16 -29.26 -3.03
CA MET A 122 -12.98 -30.43 -2.18
C MET A 122 -12.56 -31.66 -2.99
N ALA A 123 -13.23 -31.92 -4.11
CA ALA A 123 -12.91 -33.06 -4.98
C ALA A 123 -11.50 -32.94 -5.58
N PHE A 124 -11.13 -31.74 -6.05
CA PHE A 124 -9.78 -31.47 -6.53
C PHE A 124 -8.72 -31.73 -5.44
N LYS A 125 -8.95 -31.20 -4.23
CA LYS A 125 -8.04 -31.41 -3.09
C LYS A 125 -7.94 -32.88 -2.69
N TYR A 126 -9.03 -33.64 -2.81
CA TYR A 126 -9.04 -35.09 -2.57
C TYR A 126 -8.20 -35.85 -3.58
N VAL A 127 -8.33 -35.53 -4.87
CA VAL A 127 -7.50 -36.13 -5.93
C VAL A 127 -6.03 -35.80 -5.73
N GLU A 128 -5.71 -34.55 -5.39
CA GLU A 128 -4.33 -34.11 -5.08
C GLU A 128 -3.76 -34.87 -3.88
N ASN A 129 -4.50 -34.95 -2.77
CA ASN A 129 -4.07 -35.70 -1.59
C ASN A 129 -3.82 -37.18 -1.91
N ARG A 130 -4.69 -37.83 -2.70
CA ARG A 130 -4.47 -39.23 -3.11
C ARG A 130 -3.18 -39.41 -3.91
N LYS A 131 -2.87 -38.47 -4.81
CA LYS A 131 -1.62 -38.48 -5.57
C LYS A 131 -0.40 -38.30 -4.67
N GLU A 132 -0.46 -37.39 -3.70
CA GLU A 132 0.66 -37.14 -2.77
C GLU A 132 0.86 -38.31 -1.78
N VAL A 133 -0.21 -38.85 -1.21
CA VAL A 133 -0.14 -40.02 -0.31
C VAL A 133 0.40 -41.25 -1.04
N ALA A 134 0.05 -41.42 -2.33
CA ALA A 134 0.57 -42.52 -3.14
C ALA A 134 2.09 -42.47 -3.36
N LYS A 135 2.74 -41.31 -3.19
CA LYS A 135 4.20 -41.18 -3.25
C LYS A 135 4.90 -41.72 -1.99
N GLY A 136 4.15 -42.06 -0.94
CA GLY A 136 4.66 -42.57 0.33
C GLY A 136 5.11 -41.48 1.30
N LEU A 137 5.09 -41.79 2.59
CA LEU A 137 5.53 -40.87 3.64
C LEU A 137 7.06 -40.78 3.63
N THR A 138 7.61 -39.63 3.24
CA THR A 138 9.05 -39.38 3.37
C THR A 138 9.29 -38.14 4.21
N ILE A 139 10.12 -38.30 5.25
CA ILE A 139 10.59 -37.20 6.11
C ILE A 139 11.96 -36.79 5.57
N LYS A 140 12.05 -35.59 5.02
CA LYS A 140 13.33 -35.03 4.55
C LYS A 140 13.72 -33.88 5.45
N LYS A 141 14.96 -33.89 5.93
CA LYS A 141 15.59 -32.73 6.57
C LYS A 141 16.03 -31.78 5.49
N VAL A 142 15.40 -30.61 5.40
CA VAL A 142 15.70 -29.62 4.37
C VAL A 142 16.26 -28.37 5.03
N LYS A 143 17.32 -27.81 4.43
CA LYS A 143 17.84 -26.50 4.83
C LYS A 143 16.83 -25.44 4.36
N THR A 144 16.21 -24.76 5.31
CA THR A 144 15.27 -23.67 5.03
C THR A 144 15.92 -22.34 5.34
N TYR A 145 15.99 -21.49 4.32
CA TYR A 145 16.54 -20.14 4.44
C TYR A 145 15.43 -19.11 4.61
N PRO A 146 15.68 -18.00 5.32
CA PRO A 146 14.69 -16.94 5.50
C PRO A 146 14.15 -16.32 4.21
N HIS A 147 14.92 -16.32 3.11
CA HIS A 147 14.43 -15.82 1.82
C HIS A 147 13.28 -16.66 1.25
N ILE A 148 13.19 -17.96 1.58
CA ILE A 148 12.10 -18.84 1.15
C ILE A 148 10.80 -18.49 1.90
N ARG A 149 10.94 -17.96 3.12
CA ARG A 149 9.85 -17.58 4.03
C ARG A 149 9.30 -16.17 3.78
N VAL A 150 9.68 -15.52 2.68
CA VAL A 150 9.18 -14.17 2.36
C VAL A 150 7.68 -14.13 2.14
N GLY A 151 7.09 -15.19 1.57
CA GLY A 151 5.63 -15.32 1.49
C GLY A 151 4.97 -15.25 2.87
N ASP A 152 5.49 -16.01 3.84
CA ASP A 152 5.01 -16.00 5.22
C ASP A 152 5.16 -14.61 5.86
N ILE A 153 6.33 -13.96 5.68
CA ILE A 153 6.60 -12.59 6.14
C ILE A 153 5.56 -11.61 5.59
N CYS A 154 5.31 -11.66 4.28
CA CYS A 154 4.33 -10.81 3.60
C CYS A 154 2.92 -11.05 4.15
N ILE A 155 2.48 -12.30 4.27
CA ILE A 155 1.15 -12.63 4.79
C ILE A 155 0.99 -12.15 6.24
N ILE A 156 1.98 -12.38 7.10
CA ILE A 156 1.97 -11.91 8.49
C ILE A 156 1.91 -10.39 8.56
N ALA A 157 2.66 -9.69 7.71
CA ALA A 157 2.62 -8.23 7.62
C ALA A 157 1.24 -7.72 7.18
N ALA A 158 0.63 -8.36 6.17
CA ALA A 158 -0.69 -7.99 5.67
C ALA A 158 -1.79 -8.23 6.72
N VAL A 159 -1.82 -9.42 7.32
CA VAL A 159 -2.81 -9.79 8.34
C VAL A 159 -2.62 -8.95 9.60
N GLY A 160 -1.39 -8.82 10.10
CA GLY A 160 -1.09 -8.00 11.27
C GLY A 160 -1.37 -6.51 11.04
N GLY A 161 -1.09 -6.01 9.84
CA GLY A 161 -1.37 -4.63 9.45
C GLY A 161 -2.86 -4.32 9.37
N PHE A 162 -3.62 -5.18 8.70
CA PHE A 162 -5.07 -5.02 8.60
C PHE A 162 -5.76 -5.19 9.96
N ALA A 163 -5.43 -6.25 10.71
CA ALA A 163 -5.99 -6.50 12.03
C ALA A 163 -5.66 -5.37 13.01
N GLY A 164 -4.41 -4.91 13.02
CA GLY A 164 -3.99 -3.78 13.85
C GLY A 164 -4.72 -2.49 13.50
N ALA A 165 -4.88 -2.19 12.21
CA ALA A 165 -5.58 -0.99 11.77
C ALA A 165 -7.05 -0.99 12.19
N LYS A 166 -7.74 -2.14 12.11
CA LYS A 166 -9.12 -2.29 12.56
C LYS A 166 -9.28 -2.22 14.07
N VAL A 167 -8.41 -2.88 14.82
CA VAL A 167 -8.45 -2.85 16.29
C VAL A 167 -8.25 -1.43 16.80
N PHE A 168 -7.26 -0.69 16.27
CA PHE A 168 -7.01 0.68 16.72
C PHE A 168 -8.10 1.64 16.28
N ASN A 169 -8.70 1.46 15.10
CA ASN A 169 -9.87 2.24 14.71
C ASN A 169 -11.05 2.01 15.67
N ALA A 170 -11.28 0.76 16.09
CA ALA A 170 -12.30 0.44 17.09
C ALA A 170 -12.00 1.09 18.46
N LEU A 171 -10.73 1.23 18.85
CA LEU A 171 -10.33 1.94 20.07
C LEU A 171 -10.49 3.46 19.95
N GLU A 172 -10.17 4.05 18.79
CA GLU A 172 -10.34 5.48 18.52
C GLU A 172 -11.83 5.87 18.42
N THR A 173 -12.66 4.99 17.89
CA THR A 173 -14.10 5.19 17.69
C THR A 173 -14.94 4.34 18.63
N TRP A 174 -14.53 4.27 19.90
CA TRP A 174 -15.08 3.35 20.90
C TRP A 174 -16.61 3.42 21.03
N ASP A 175 -17.18 4.61 21.04
CA ASP A 175 -18.64 4.80 21.15
C ASP A 175 -19.39 4.22 19.94
N ASN A 176 -18.89 4.48 18.73
CA ASN A 176 -19.42 3.90 17.49
C ASN A 176 -19.24 2.38 17.48
N PHE A 177 -18.08 1.89 17.92
CA PHE A 177 -17.78 0.47 17.98
C PHE A 177 -18.69 -0.28 18.96
N ILE A 178 -18.95 0.23 20.16
CA ILE A 178 -19.89 -0.40 21.11
C ILE A 178 -21.30 -0.45 20.53
N SER A 179 -21.71 0.58 19.79
CA SER A 179 -23.05 0.66 19.22
C SER A 179 -23.29 -0.36 18.09
N ASP A 180 -22.28 -0.66 17.28
CA ASP A 180 -22.32 -1.68 16.23
C ASP A 180 -20.94 -2.34 16.03
N PRO A 181 -20.60 -3.36 16.85
CA PRO A 181 -19.27 -3.96 16.82
C PRO A 181 -18.96 -4.69 15.51
N LEU A 182 -19.95 -5.41 14.97
CA LEU A 182 -19.80 -6.20 13.74
C LEU A 182 -19.73 -5.29 12.52
N GLY A 183 -20.62 -4.29 12.41
CA GLY A 183 -20.59 -3.34 11.31
C GLY A 183 -19.33 -2.49 11.31
N SER A 184 -18.87 -2.01 12.48
CA SER A 184 -17.63 -1.24 12.59
C SER A 184 -16.40 -2.05 12.14
N LEU A 185 -16.26 -3.30 12.59
CA LEU A 185 -15.12 -4.16 12.23
C LEU A 185 -15.13 -4.59 10.76
N LEU A 186 -16.31 -4.93 10.21
CA LEU A 186 -16.46 -5.42 8.83
C LEU A 186 -16.63 -4.29 7.80
N SER A 187 -16.76 -3.05 8.24
CA SER A 187 -16.87 -1.89 7.32
C SER A 187 -15.68 -1.80 6.38
N SER A 188 -15.89 -1.27 5.17
CA SER A 188 -14.83 -0.99 4.20
C SER A 188 -13.96 0.22 4.59
N SER A 189 -14.42 1.04 5.54
CA SER A 189 -13.76 2.25 6.06
C SER A 189 -13.15 2.04 7.46
N GLY A 190 -12.45 3.05 7.98
CA GLY A 190 -11.93 3.04 9.36
C GLY A 190 -10.71 2.14 9.54
N LEU A 191 -9.58 2.56 8.97
CA LEU A 191 -8.30 1.88 9.11
C LEU A 191 -7.27 2.84 9.72
N THR A 192 -6.94 2.64 11.00
CA THR A 192 -5.95 3.47 11.68
C THR A 192 -4.54 3.02 11.32
N PHE A 193 -3.78 3.87 10.63
CA PHE A 193 -2.43 3.57 10.15
C PHE A 193 -1.47 3.10 11.26
N TYR A 194 -1.45 3.81 12.40
CA TYR A 194 -0.55 3.51 13.51
C TYR A 194 -0.78 2.12 14.10
N GLY A 195 -2.05 1.72 14.24
CA GLY A 195 -2.39 0.39 14.73
C GLY A 195 -1.88 -0.71 13.82
N GLY A 196 -2.02 -0.53 12.51
CA GLY A 196 -1.49 -1.47 11.53
C GLY A 196 0.03 -1.59 11.60
N LEU A 197 0.75 -0.46 11.66
CA LEU A 197 2.20 -0.45 11.76
C LEU A 197 2.72 -1.15 13.02
N ILE A 198 2.13 -0.86 14.19
CA ILE A 198 2.58 -1.40 15.48
C ILE A 198 2.37 -2.92 15.52
N VAL A 199 1.16 -3.39 15.19
CA VAL A 199 0.81 -4.80 15.28
C VAL A 199 1.57 -5.62 14.23
N ALA A 200 1.70 -5.13 13.00
CA ALA A 200 2.51 -5.80 11.97
C ALA A 200 3.99 -5.90 12.38
N THR A 201 4.56 -4.82 12.92
CA THR A 201 5.96 -4.81 13.38
C THR A 201 6.19 -5.82 14.50
N PHE A 202 5.29 -5.88 15.49
CA PHE A 202 5.38 -6.84 16.57
C PHE A 202 5.22 -8.29 16.08
N ALA A 203 4.25 -8.56 15.20
CA ALA A 203 4.04 -9.88 14.62
C ALA A 203 5.26 -10.35 13.81
N LEU A 204 5.87 -9.46 13.02
CA LEU A 204 7.09 -9.74 12.27
C LEU A 204 8.29 -9.97 13.17
N TRP A 205 8.45 -9.19 14.24
CA TRP A 205 9.51 -9.40 15.24
C TRP A 205 9.37 -10.76 15.93
N TYR A 206 8.15 -11.14 16.31
CA TYR A 206 7.89 -12.44 16.91
C TYR A 206 8.17 -13.58 15.92
N TYR A 207 7.71 -13.45 14.68
CA TYR A 207 7.93 -14.44 13.63
C TYR A 207 9.41 -14.56 13.24
N SER A 208 10.15 -13.45 13.16
CA SER A 208 11.58 -13.49 12.83
C SER A 208 12.36 -14.32 13.86
N ARG A 209 12.00 -14.23 15.15
CA ARG A 209 12.56 -15.09 16.21
C ARG A 209 12.25 -16.57 15.99
N ARG A 210 11.06 -16.92 15.51
CA ARG A 210 10.68 -18.32 15.21
C ARG A 210 11.52 -18.93 14.10
N ILE A 211 11.81 -18.17 13.04
CA ILE A 211 12.66 -18.60 11.93
C ILE A 211 14.15 -18.34 12.16
N LYS A 212 14.55 -17.94 13.39
CA LYS A 212 15.91 -17.58 13.79
C LYS A 212 16.56 -16.52 12.87
N LEU A 213 15.76 -15.63 12.28
CA LEU A 213 16.21 -14.44 11.56
C LEU A 213 16.33 -13.27 12.54
N ASP A 214 17.52 -12.67 12.61
CA ASP A 214 17.69 -11.43 13.37
C ASP A 214 16.80 -10.33 12.78
N PHE A 215 15.90 -9.80 13.60
CA PHE A 215 14.93 -8.79 13.18
C PHE A 215 15.58 -7.56 12.56
N ARG A 216 16.80 -7.20 13.00
CA ARG A 216 17.53 -6.06 12.46
C ARG A 216 17.92 -6.26 10.99
N HIS A 217 18.26 -7.49 10.61
CA HIS A 217 18.53 -7.82 9.22
C HIS A 217 17.26 -7.84 8.37
N LEU A 218 16.12 -8.21 8.97
CA LEU A 218 14.82 -8.07 8.32
C LEU A 218 14.48 -6.59 8.07
N CYS A 219 14.71 -5.71 9.06
CA CYS A 219 14.53 -4.26 8.90
C CYS A 219 15.39 -3.70 7.77
N ASP A 220 16.69 -4.05 7.71
CA ASP A 220 17.57 -3.61 6.62
C ASP A 220 17.12 -4.13 5.24
N ALA A 221 16.62 -5.36 5.17
CA ALA A 221 16.10 -5.93 3.94
C ALA A 221 14.78 -5.27 3.51
N ALA A 222 13.93 -4.91 4.47
CA ALA A 222 12.64 -4.27 4.24
C ALA A 222 12.76 -2.79 3.87
N ALA A 223 13.75 -2.05 4.38
CA ALA A 223 13.82 -0.59 4.20
C ALA A 223 13.71 -0.11 2.73
N PRO A 224 14.49 -0.65 1.77
CA PRO A 224 14.34 -0.28 0.36
C PRO A 224 12.98 -0.69 -0.21
N ALA A 225 12.45 -1.84 0.20
CA ALA A 225 11.14 -2.31 -0.24
C ALA A 225 10.00 -1.41 0.27
N LEU A 226 10.08 -0.95 1.53
CA LEU A 226 9.09 -0.08 2.16
C LEU A 226 8.98 1.27 1.44
N ILE A 227 10.10 1.94 1.19
CA ILE A 227 10.05 3.26 0.52
C ILE A 227 9.55 3.13 -0.92
N LEU A 228 9.94 2.08 -1.66
CA LEU A 228 9.44 1.88 -3.01
C LEU A 228 7.95 1.54 -3.01
N ALA A 229 7.50 0.68 -2.08
CA ALA A 229 6.09 0.33 -1.94
C ALA A 229 5.24 1.56 -1.60
N TYR A 230 5.73 2.43 -0.71
CA TYR A 230 5.11 3.73 -0.43
C TYR A 230 5.00 4.58 -1.68
N GLY A 231 6.09 4.74 -2.44
CA GLY A 231 6.07 5.47 -3.70
C GLY A 231 5.04 4.92 -4.69
N ILE A 232 4.97 3.60 -4.89
CA ILE A 232 3.98 2.98 -5.78
C ILE A 232 2.55 3.24 -5.27
N GLY A 233 2.32 3.22 -3.95
CA GLY A 233 1.05 3.63 -3.35
C GLY A 233 0.69 5.08 -3.68
N ARG A 234 1.63 6.01 -3.59
CA ARG A 234 1.45 7.43 -3.96
C ARG A 234 1.21 7.63 -5.46
N LEU A 235 1.86 6.83 -6.31
CA LEU A 235 1.50 6.77 -7.72
C LEU A 235 0.05 6.30 -7.91
N GLY A 236 -0.43 5.38 -7.06
CA GLY A 236 -1.83 4.99 -6.95
C GLY A 236 -2.75 6.19 -6.71
N CYS A 237 -2.45 6.97 -5.65
CA CYS A 237 -3.19 8.19 -5.31
C CYS A 237 -3.21 9.18 -6.48
N GLN A 238 -2.07 9.35 -7.17
CA GLN A 238 -2.00 10.22 -8.33
C GLN A 238 -2.92 9.76 -9.46
N VAL A 239 -2.90 8.47 -9.80
CA VAL A 239 -3.62 7.94 -10.97
C VAL A 239 -5.13 7.93 -10.72
N SER A 240 -5.57 7.60 -9.51
CA SER A 240 -6.99 7.62 -9.13
C SER A 240 -7.52 9.04 -8.91
N GLY A 241 -6.68 9.96 -8.40
CA GLY A 241 -7.14 11.26 -7.91
C GLY A 241 -8.00 11.09 -6.66
N ASP A 242 -7.47 10.44 -5.63
CA ASP A 242 -8.19 10.12 -4.39
C ASP A 242 -8.18 11.24 -3.34
N GLY A 243 -7.79 12.47 -3.73
CA GLY A 243 -7.78 13.62 -2.83
C GLY A 243 -6.46 13.88 -2.13
N ASP A 244 -5.45 13.03 -2.31
CA ASP A 244 -4.14 13.17 -1.64
C ASP A 244 -3.22 14.23 -2.25
N TRP A 245 -3.80 15.29 -2.82
CA TRP A 245 -3.08 16.41 -3.41
C TRP A 245 -2.71 17.50 -2.39
N GLY A 246 -1.89 18.46 -2.83
CA GLY A 246 -1.40 19.55 -2.00
C GLY A 246 -2.35 20.75 -1.94
N ILE A 247 -1.82 21.85 -1.39
CA ILE A 247 -2.47 23.17 -1.40
C ILE A 247 -2.64 23.70 -2.83
N TYR A 248 -3.47 24.73 -3.01
CA TYR A 248 -3.67 25.34 -4.32
C TYR A 248 -2.39 26.04 -4.83
N ASN A 249 -2.11 25.90 -6.12
CA ASN A 249 -1.04 26.66 -6.77
C ASN A 249 -1.65 27.83 -7.54
N SER A 250 -1.46 29.05 -7.02
CA SER A 250 -2.05 30.27 -7.60
C SER A 250 -1.36 30.77 -8.88
N ALA A 251 -0.32 30.08 -9.37
CA ALA A 251 0.28 30.38 -10.67
C ALA A 251 -0.53 29.83 -11.86
N TYR A 252 -1.50 28.96 -11.61
CA TYR A 252 -2.25 28.24 -12.63
C TYR A 252 -3.76 28.35 -12.40
N ILE A 253 -4.55 28.14 -13.44
CA ILE A 253 -6.02 28.04 -13.38
C ILE A 253 -6.50 26.84 -14.19
N THR A 254 -7.68 26.33 -13.88
CA THR A 254 -8.37 25.36 -14.73
C THR A 254 -9.25 26.11 -15.72
N GLU A 255 -8.96 25.95 -17.01
CA GLU A 255 -9.76 26.51 -18.08
C GLU A 255 -10.96 25.59 -18.33
N ILE A 256 -12.12 25.90 -17.73
CA ILE A 256 -13.26 24.97 -17.67
C ILE A 256 -13.73 24.53 -19.05
N SER A 257 -13.74 25.41 -20.05
CA SER A 257 -14.17 25.07 -21.42
C SER A 257 -13.39 23.90 -22.03
N THR A 258 -12.13 23.74 -21.65
CA THR A 258 -11.23 22.68 -22.14
C THR A 258 -10.90 21.63 -21.06
N GLY A 259 -11.15 21.94 -19.79
CA GLY A 259 -10.72 21.14 -18.63
C GLY A 259 -9.20 21.11 -18.42
N LYS A 260 -8.43 21.97 -19.10
CA LYS A 260 -6.96 21.96 -19.08
C LYS A 260 -6.40 22.98 -18.09
N VAL A 261 -5.17 22.71 -17.64
CA VAL A 261 -4.40 23.63 -16.81
C VAL A 261 -3.74 24.68 -17.68
N ALA A 262 -3.96 25.96 -17.36
CA ALA A 262 -3.34 27.11 -18.01
C ALA A 262 -2.64 28.00 -16.97
N LEU A 263 -1.76 28.89 -17.43
CA LEU A 263 -1.19 29.92 -16.56
C LEU A 263 -2.28 30.93 -16.18
N ALA A 264 -2.25 31.36 -14.92
CA ALA A 264 -3.17 32.37 -14.45
C ALA A 264 -2.96 33.72 -15.18
N PRO A 265 -4.05 34.40 -15.60
CA PRO A 265 -3.96 35.69 -16.29
C PRO A 265 -3.58 36.84 -15.35
N THR A 266 -3.95 36.72 -14.06
CA THR A 266 -3.62 37.68 -13.00
C THR A 266 -2.84 36.98 -11.89
N ASN A 267 -2.03 37.72 -11.14
CA ASN A 267 -1.34 37.18 -9.96
C ASN A 267 -2.24 37.18 -8.69
N ASN A 268 -3.45 37.74 -8.78
CA ASN A 268 -4.37 37.82 -7.66
C ASN A 268 -5.21 36.54 -7.56
N PHE A 269 -4.95 35.75 -6.53
CA PHE A 269 -5.65 34.48 -6.30
C PHE A 269 -7.16 34.65 -6.12
N GLY A 270 -7.61 35.77 -5.54
CA GLY A 270 -9.02 36.07 -5.35
C GLY A 270 -9.81 36.08 -6.66
N ASP A 271 -9.19 36.57 -7.74
CA ASP A 271 -9.82 36.62 -9.06
C ASP A 271 -10.00 35.22 -9.67
N HIS A 272 -9.14 34.26 -9.30
CA HIS A 272 -9.17 32.88 -9.82
C HIS A 272 -10.31 32.08 -9.21
N ILE A 273 -10.56 32.32 -7.91
CA ILE A 273 -11.56 31.58 -7.13
C ILE A 273 -12.94 32.25 -7.15
N ALA A 274 -13.04 33.56 -7.43
CA ALA A 274 -14.30 34.30 -7.44
C ALA A 274 -15.40 33.66 -8.32
N PRO A 275 -15.12 33.12 -9.52
CA PRO A 275 -16.12 32.42 -10.32
C PRO A 275 -16.67 31.14 -9.67
N TYR A 276 -15.96 30.60 -8.67
CA TYR A 276 -16.29 29.35 -7.99
C TYR A 276 -16.49 29.54 -6.49
N ALA A 277 -16.89 30.74 -6.05
CA ALA A 277 -17.07 31.08 -4.64
C ALA A 277 -17.97 30.06 -3.89
N ASP A 278 -19.04 29.57 -4.54
CA ASP A 278 -19.94 28.57 -3.97
C ASP A 278 -19.28 27.19 -3.77
N TYR A 279 -18.29 26.83 -4.59
CA TYR A 279 -17.51 25.61 -4.40
C TYR A 279 -16.63 25.76 -3.16
N PHE A 280 -15.82 26.83 -3.10
CA PHE A 280 -14.88 27.06 -2.00
C PHE A 280 -15.60 27.26 -0.66
N LYS A 281 -16.73 27.98 -0.64
CA LYS A 281 -17.53 28.17 0.59
C LYS A 281 -18.10 26.87 1.17
N ARG A 282 -18.31 25.85 0.33
CA ARG A 282 -18.83 24.55 0.76
C ARG A 282 -17.76 23.55 1.17
N HIS A 283 -16.53 23.71 0.67
CA HIS A 283 -15.46 22.73 0.83
C HIS A 283 -14.28 23.23 1.66
N GLU A 284 -14.16 24.55 1.87
CA GLU A 284 -13.10 25.17 2.66
C GLU A 284 -13.75 25.95 3.82
N ASN A 285 -13.49 25.51 5.06
CA ASN A 285 -14.13 26.07 6.25
C ASN A 285 -13.36 27.25 6.87
N GLU A 286 -12.04 27.31 6.65
CA GLU A 286 -11.14 28.36 7.14
C GLU A 286 -10.06 28.59 6.07
N GLY A 287 -9.75 29.85 5.74
CA GLY A 287 -8.64 30.30 4.87
C GLY A 287 -8.18 29.35 3.73
N ILE A 288 -8.40 29.72 2.47
CA ILE A 288 -8.00 28.89 1.33
C ILE A 288 -6.47 28.89 1.20
N ASP A 289 -5.82 27.82 1.65
CA ASP A 289 -4.36 27.67 1.59
C ASP A 289 -3.87 27.61 0.13
N HIS A 290 -2.98 28.53 -0.23
CA HIS A 290 -2.40 28.58 -1.56
C HIS A 290 -0.95 29.08 -1.54
N LYS A 291 -0.20 28.72 -2.58
CA LYS A 291 1.16 29.24 -2.81
C LYS A 291 1.37 29.53 -4.28
N TYR A 292 1.99 30.66 -4.58
CA TYR A 292 2.36 30.99 -5.95
C TYR A 292 3.69 30.32 -6.31
N PHE A 293 3.67 29.41 -7.28
CA PHE A 293 4.90 28.87 -7.86
C PHE A 293 4.71 28.54 -9.34
N LYS A 294 5.34 29.33 -10.20
CA LYS A 294 5.41 29.05 -11.64
C LYS A 294 6.59 28.11 -11.91
N GLY A 295 6.29 26.92 -12.42
CA GLY A 295 7.30 25.95 -12.82
C GLY A 295 8.23 26.47 -13.92
N PRO A 296 9.46 25.95 -14.02
CA PRO A 296 10.37 26.27 -15.11
C PRO A 296 9.76 25.95 -16.48
N ALA A 297 9.99 26.80 -17.48
CA ALA A 297 9.35 26.68 -18.79
C ALA A 297 9.69 25.39 -19.57
N PHE A 298 10.82 24.74 -19.25
CA PHE A 298 11.24 23.48 -19.88
C PHE A 298 10.54 22.24 -19.30
N LEU A 299 9.84 22.39 -18.17
CA LEU A 299 9.09 21.31 -17.53
C LEU A 299 7.60 21.49 -17.79
N PRO A 300 6.82 20.40 -17.83
CA PRO A 300 5.39 20.49 -18.05
C PRO A 300 4.68 21.16 -16.88
N SER A 301 3.67 21.98 -17.18
CA SER A 301 2.86 22.69 -16.18
C SER A 301 2.15 21.75 -15.20
N TRP A 302 1.73 20.57 -15.67
CA TRP A 302 1.04 19.57 -14.87
C TRP A 302 1.88 19.09 -13.68
N LEU A 303 3.20 19.22 -13.73
CA LEU A 303 4.08 18.86 -12.61
C LEU A 303 3.96 19.84 -11.46
N PHE A 304 3.51 21.08 -11.70
CA PHE A 304 3.46 22.15 -10.70
C PHE A 304 2.04 22.59 -10.37
N GLY A 305 1.10 22.39 -11.28
CA GLY A 305 -0.33 22.59 -11.05
C GLY A 305 -1.10 21.49 -11.75
N TYR A 306 -1.83 20.69 -10.98
CA TYR A 306 -2.65 19.60 -11.50
C TYR A 306 -4.10 19.80 -11.06
N ASN A 307 -5.06 19.57 -11.96
CA ASN A 307 -6.48 19.82 -11.69
C ASN A 307 -7.31 18.53 -11.54
N TYR A 308 -6.67 17.37 -11.53
CA TYR A 308 -7.28 16.06 -11.24
C TYR A 308 -8.64 15.83 -11.95
N PRO A 309 -8.66 15.84 -13.30
CA PRO A 309 -9.90 15.61 -14.04
C PRO A 309 -10.35 14.16 -13.89
N LYS A 310 -11.66 13.93 -13.70
CA LYS A 310 -12.25 12.60 -13.44
C LYS A 310 -11.71 11.91 -12.18
N ASN A 311 -11.50 12.68 -11.11
CA ASN A 311 -11.02 12.13 -9.84
C ASN A 311 -12.06 11.21 -9.17
N VAL A 312 -11.60 10.19 -8.46
CA VAL A 312 -12.48 9.15 -7.88
C VAL A 312 -13.47 9.68 -6.84
N ASN A 313 -13.12 10.78 -6.17
CA ASN A 313 -13.95 11.39 -5.14
C ASN A 313 -15.02 12.34 -5.71
N ASN A 314 -15.04 12.56 -7.04
CA ASN A 314 -15.92 13.52 -7.70
C ASN A 314 -15.83 14.96 -7.13
N VAL A 315 -14.67 15.34 -6.60
CA VAL A 315 -14.41 16.68 -6.04
C VAL A 315 -14.16 17.68 -7.16
N GLY A 316 -14.75 18.86 -7.04
CA GLY A 316 -14.57 19.98 -7.97
C GLY A 316 -15.86 20.42 -8.65
N VAL A 317 -15.72 20.91 -9.88
CA VAL A 317 -16.83 21.36 -10.74
C VAL A 317 -17.00 20.41 -11.92
N ALA A 318 -18.17 20.43 -12.56
CA ALA A 318 -18.48 19.53 -13.66
C ALA A 318 -17.62 19.81 -14.91
N LEU A 319 -17.05 18.75 -15.49
CA LEU A 319 -16.34 18.80 -16.77
C LEU A 319 -17.33 19.03 -17.92
N PRO A 320 -16.99 19.87 -18.92
CA PRO A 320 -17.81 20.02 -20.11
C PRO A 320 -17.89 18.68 -20.85
N ASN A 321 -19.07 18.40 -21.40
CA ASN A 321 -19.32 17.22 -22.24
C ASN A 321 -19.17 15.85 -21.53
N CYS A 322 -19.19 15.81 -20.20
CA CYS A 322 -19.20 14.57 -19.41
C CYS A 322 -20.63 14.27 -18.93
N LYS A 323 -21.38 13.43 -19.65
CA LYS A 323 -22.80 13.12 -19.36
C LYS A 323 -23.09 11.66 -19.01
N ASN A 324 -22.22 10.72 -19.38
CA ASN A 324 -22.45 9.28 -19.25
C ASN A 324 -21.29 8.56 -18.51
N ASP A 325 -20.62 9.25 -17.59
CA ASP A 325 -19.48 8.73 -16.83
C ASP A 325 -19.72 9.05 -15.34
N ASN A 326 -19.36 8.12 -14.46
CA ASN A 326 -19.50 8.31 -13.01
C ASN A 326 -18.45 9.27 -12.45
N TYR A 327 -17.44 9.63 -13.26
CA TYR A 327 -16.33 10.49 -12.88
C TYR A 327 -16.26 11.72 -13.77
N CYS A 328 -17.04 12.75 -13.42
CA CYS A 328 -17.21 13.95 -14.25
C CYS A 328 -16.75 15.25 -13.58
N SER A 329 -15.98 15.19 -12.50
CA SER A 329 -15.49 16.38 -11.79
C SER A 329 -14.04 16.73 -12.15
N VAL A 330 -13.71 18.02 -12.06
CA VAL A 330 -12.36 18.58 -12.16
C VAL A 330 -12.19 19.69 -11.14
N LEU A 331 -11.00 19.83 -10.55
CA LEU A 331 -10.73 20.92 -9.63
C LEU A 331 -10.78 22.27 -10.37
N PRO A 332 -11.57 23.25 -9.89
CA PRO A 332 -11.66 24.57 -10.52
C PRO A 332 -10.33 25.35 -10.39
N GLN A 333 -9.55 25.04 -9.36
CA GLN A 333 -8.23 25.60 -9.13
C GLN A 333 -7.18 24.47 -9.04
N PRO A 334 -6.09 24.52 -9.83
CA PRO A 334 -5.03 23.53 -9.76
C PRO A 334 -4.30 23.54 -8.42
N VAL A 335 -3.85 22.36 -8.00
CA VAL A 335 -3.12 22.10 -6.76
C VAL A 335 -1.73 21.55 -7.06
N PHE A 336 -0.83 21.60 -6.08
CA PHE A 336 0.45 20.89 -6.20
C PHE A 336 0.20 19.37 -6.20
N PRO A 337 0.69 18.61 -7.21
CA PRO A 337 0.51 17.17 -7.27
C PRO A 337 1.47 16.44 -6.32
N THR A 338 1.26 16.59 -5.01
CA THR A 338 2.09 15.99 -3.96
C THR A 338 2.33 14.49 -4.12
N PRO A 339 1.37 13.64 -4.59
CA PRO A 339 1.64 12.22 -4.76
C PRO A 339 2.71 11.92 -5.83
N ILE A 340 2.84 12.78 -6.86
CA ILE A 340 3.93 12.65 -7.84
C ILE A 340 5.27 12.95 -7.20
N TYR A 341 5.34 14.00 -6.38
CA TYR A 341 6.57 14.37 -5.70
C TYR A 341 7.00 13.28 -4.72
N GLU A 342 6.08 12.77 -3.90
CA GLU A 342 6.32 11.66 -2.99
C GLU A 342 6.79 10.40 -3.75
N PHE A 343 6.17 10.05 -4.88
CA PHE A 343 6.61 8.95 -5.74
C PHE A 343 8.05 9.15 -6.25
N LEU A 344 8.35 10.31 -6.83
CA LEU A 344 9.68 10.60 -7.39
C LEU A 344 10.77 10.59 -6.31
N MET A 345 10.49 11.19 -5.15
CA MET A 345 11.40 11.17 -4.01
C MET A 345 11.59 9.75 -3.46
N SER A 346 10.51 8.97 -3.38
CA SER A 346 10.56 7.56 -2.95
C SER A 346 11.41 6.69 -3.89
N VAL A 347 11.27 6.88 -5.21
CA VAL A 347 12.12 6.19 -6.21
C VAL A 347 13.58 6.61 -6.05
N PHE A 348 13.85 7.90 -5.87
CA PHE A 348 15.21 8.39 -5.64
C PHE A 348 15.83 7.78 -4.37
N ILE A 349 15.10 7.81 -3.25
CA ILE A 349 15.55 7.23 -1.97
C ILE A 349 15.76 5.72 -2.14
N PHE A 350 14.84 5.00 -2.80
CA PHE A 350 14.99 3.59 -3.12
C PHE A 350 16.29 3.33 -3.88
N LEU A 351 16.55 4.05 -4.98
CA LEU A 351 17.75 3.87 -5.80
C LEU A 351 19.02 4.15 -4.97
N PHE A 352 18.99 5.19 -4.13
CA PHE A 352 20.09 5.52 -3.23
C PHE A 352 20.35 4.40 -2.21
N LEU A 353 19.32 3.96 -1.48
CA LEU A 353 19.42 2.86 -0.51
C LEU A 353 19.89 1.57 -1.18
N TRP A 354 19.33 1.26 -2.35
CA TRP A 354 19.69 0.10 -3.15
C TRP A 354 21.16 0.17 -3.56
N PHE A 355 21.66 1.34 -3.96
CA PHE A 355 23.07 1.55 -4.31
C PHE A 355 24.01 1.33 -3.12
N ILE A 356 23.67 1.83 -1.92
CA ILE A 356 24.53 1.73 -0.74
C ILE A 356 24.40 0.40 0.04
N ARG A 357 23.40 -0.43 -0.26
CA ARG A 357 23.08 -1.67 0.51
C ARG A 357 24.24 -2.63 0.72
N LYS A 358 25.18 -2.69 -0.23
CA LYS A 358 26.36 -3.57 -0.16
C LYS A 358 27.48 -3.01 0.71
N LYS A 359 27.46 -1.70 1.00
CA LYS A 359 28.48 -1.02 1.82
C LYS A 359 28.18 -1.09 3.32
N MET A 360 26.92 -1.35 3.70
CA MET A 360 26.47 -1.36 5.08
C MET A 360 26.34 -2.80 5.59
N VAL A 361 27.41 -3.30 6.24
CA VAL A 361 27.45 -4.66 6.79
C VAL A 361 26.85 -4.74 8.20
N VAL A 362 26.99 -3.65 8.97
CA VAL A 362 26.45 -3.57 10.33
C VAL A 362 24.92 -3.46 10.26
N PRO A 363 24.18 -4.30 11.02
CA PRO A 363 22.72 -4.30 11.02
C PRO A 363 22.13 -2.94 11.42
N LEU A 364 20.89 -2.70 10.99
CA LEU A 364 20.17 -1.42 11.11
C LEU A 364 20.81 -0.28 10.32
N GLY A 365 21.87 -0.52 9.54
CA GLY A 365 22.53 0.54 8.79
C GLY A 365 21.66 1.12 7.68
N ILE A 366 21.03 0.26 6.88
CA ILE A 366 20.16 0.67 5.78
C ILE A 366 18.83 1.17 6.31
N PHE A 367 18.28 0.49 7.33
CA PHE A 367 17.04 0.92 7.94
C PHE A 367 17.14 2.31 8.58
N SER A 368 18.27 2.63 9.22
CA SER A 368 18.49 3.96 9.80
C SER A 368 18.53 5.06 8.75
N VAL A 369 19.25 4.85 7.64
CA VAL A 369 19.30 5.80 6.53
C VAL A 369 17.93 5.98 5.89
N TYR A 370 17.16 4.89 5.76
CA TYR A 370 15.76 4.95 5.33
C TYR A 370 14.92 5.86 6.24
N LEU A 371 14.97 5.69 7.57
CA LEU A 371 14.19 6.54 8.49
C LEU A 371 14.55 8.03 8.35
N ILE A 372 15.84 8.35 8.23
CA ILE A 372 16.31 9.73 8.03
C ILE A 372 15.74 10.31 6.73
N LEU A 373 15.94 9.61 5.61
CA LEU A 373 15.53 10.11 4.30
C LEU A 373 14.01 10.18 4.15
N ASN A 374 13.29 9.20 4.68
CA ASN A 374 11.83 9.18 4.70
C ASN A 374 11.26 10.28 5.59
N GLY A 375 11.88 10.57 6.74
CA GLY A 375 11.48 11.70 7.57
C GLY A 375 11.73 13.05 6.88
N ILE A 376 12.88 13.23 6.21
CA ILE A 376 13.16 14.43 5.41
C ILE A 376 12.14 14.58 4.27
N GLU A 377 11.87 13.51 3.53
CA GLU A 377 10.87 13.51 2.46
C GLU A 377 9.50 13.95 2.99
N ARG A 378 9.05 13.34 4.09
CA ARG A 378 7.77 13.68 4.70
C ARG A 378 7.70 15.13 5.14
N PHE A 379 8.77 15.64 5.77
CA PHE A 379 8.84 17.03 6.20
C PHE A 379 8.75 18.01 5.03
N LEU A 380 9.38 17.69 3.90
CA LEU A 380 9.38 18.56 2.71
C LEU A 380 8.03 18.62 2.00
N ILE A 381 7.33 17.48 1.82
CA ILE A 381 6.01 17.51 1.16
C ILE A 381 4.95 18.14 2.05
N GLU A 382 5.11 18.04 3.37
CA GLU A 382 4.17 18.60 4.32
C GLU A 382 4.05 20.13 4.21
N GLN A 383 5.10 20.81 3.76
CA GLN A 383 5.10 22.26 3.48
C GLN A 383 4.10 22.69 2.39
N ILE A 384 3.62 21.74 1.59
CA ILE A 384 2.70 21.96 0.47
C ILE A 384 1.45 21.08 0.59
N ARG A 385 1.18 20.50 1.78
CA ARG A 385 -0.01 19.71 2.09
C ARG A 385 -1.04 20.53 2.85
N VAL A 386 -2.31 20.15 2.70
CA VAL A 386 -3.45 20.71 3.45
C VAL A 386 -3.58 19.91 4.75
N ASN A 387 -2.98 20.39 5.84
CA ASN A 387 -3.02 19.72 7.15
C ASN A 387 -3.18 20.73 8.28
N TYR A 388 -3.80 20.25 9.37
CA TYR A 388 -4.00 21.06 10.58
C TYR A 388 -2.66 21.40 11.24
N LYS A 389 -2.50 22.67 11.60
CA LYS A 389 -1.33 23.19 12.30
C LYS A 389 -1.66 23.37 13.78
N TYR A 390 -0.82 22.83 14.66
CA TYR A 390 -0.95 23.09 16.09
C TYR A 390 -0.45 24.48 16.41
N ASP A 391 -1.13 25.22 17.28
CA ASP A 391 -0.62 26.50 17.75
C ASP A 391 0.27 26.31 18.99
N TRP A 392 1.59 26.32 18.80
CA TRP A 392 2.58 26.31 19.89
C TRP A 392 3.17 27.70 20.15
N GLY A 393 2.46 28.77 19.76
CA GLY A 393 2.91 30.14 19.89
C GLY A 393 3.87 30.55 18.77
N PHE A 394 5.17 30.32 18.94
CA PHE A 394 6.19 30.78 17.97
C PHE A 394 6.35 29.87 16.75
N ILE A 395 5.88 28.62 16.84
CA ILE A 395 5.95 27.62 15.79
C ILE A 395 4.56 27.01 15.67
N GLN A 396 4.13 26.75 14.44
CA GLN A 396 2.85 26.11 14.19
C GLN A 396 3.01 24.80 13.40
N PRO A 397 3.58 23.76 14.03
CA PRO A 397 3.92 22.55 13.30
C PRO A 397 2.69 21.68 13.03
N THR A 398 2.72 20.92 11.95
CA THR A 398 1.71 19.87 11.72
C THR A 398 2.08 18.59 12.48
N GLN A 399 1.09 17.72 12.72
CA GLN A 399 1.33 16.39 13.30
C GLN A 399 2.37 15.59 12.50
N ALA A 400 2.32 15.70 11.17
CA ALA A 400 3.22 15.00 10.28
C ALA A 400 4.65 15.56 10.32
N GLU A 401 4.83 16.87 10.49
CA GLU A 401 6.16 17.47 10.68
C GLU A 401 6.82 16.99 11.97
N ILE A 402 6.07 16.96 13.07
CA ILE A 402 6.57 16.46 14.37
C ILE A 402 7.02 15.01 14.21
N LEU A 403 6.16 14.16 13.62
CA LEU A 403 6.47 12.76 13.41
C LEU A 403 7.68 12.57 12.49
N ALA A 404 7.80 13.37 11.43
CA ALA A 404 8.93 13.35 10.50
C ALA A 404 10.26 13.65 11.20
N VAL A 405 10.27 14.65 12.09
CA VAL A 405 11.45 14.98 12.90
C VAL A 405 11.79 13.84 13.87
N VAL A 406 10.80 13.30 14.59
CA VAL A 406 11.00 12.18 15.52
C VAL A 406 11.57 10.95 14.79
N ILE A 407 10.99 10.57 13.65
CA ILE A 407 11.46 9.44 12.85
C ILE A 407 12.90 9.67 12.36
N SER A 408 13.22 10.89 11.90
CA SER A 408 14.56 11.24 11.45
C SER A 408 15.58 11.13 12.59
N LEU A 409 15.25 11.66 13.78
CA LEU A 409 16.10 11.58 14.96
C LEU A 409 16.30 10.13 15.42
N CYS A 410 15.24 9.32 15.44
CA CYS A 410 15.35 7.88 15.70
C CYS A 410 16.30 7.21 14.71
N GLY A 411 16.22 7.54 13.41
CA GLY A 411 17.15 7.07 12.39
C GLY A 411 18.60 7.47 12.68
N VAL A 412 18.87 8.72 13.07
CA VAL A 412 20.21 9.18 13.46
C VAL A 412 20.73 8.40 14.67
N LEU A 413 19.93 8.27 15.73
CA LEU A 413 20.32 7.55 16.94
C LEU A 413 20.62 6.08 16.63
N LEU A 414 19.76 5.41 15.87
CA LEU A 414 20.00 4.02 15.44
C LEU A 414 21.27 3.90 14.60
N PHE A 415 21.56 4.86 13.72
CA PHE A 415 22.77 4.85 12.91
C PHE A 415 24.04 4.97 13.77
N LEU A 416 24.02 5.84 14.79
CA LEU A 416 25.16 6.09 15.67
C LEU A 416 25.38 4.95 16.67
N PHE A 417 24.31 4.35 17.20
CA PHE A 417 24.37 3.34 18.27
C PHE A 417 24.28 1.90 17.78
N ARG A 418 24.19 1.65 16.47
CA ARG A 418 24.20 0.29 15.92
C ARG A 418 25.48 -0.46 16.29
N LYS A 419 25.33 -1.75 16.61
CA LYS A 419 26.45 -2.64 16.94
C LYS A 419 26.50 -3.81 15.97
N PRO A 420 27.70 -4.33 15.64
CA PRO A 420 27.82 -5.57 14.88
C PRO A 420 27.14 -6.73 15.63
N ILE A 421 26.65 -7.71 14.87
CA ILE A 421 26.18 -8.98 15.44
C ILE A 421 27.35 -9.94 15.45
N ASP A 422 27.55 -10.64 16.57
CA ASP A 422 28.53 -11.71 16.67
C ASP A 422 28.19 -12.85 15.70
N LYS A 423 29.11 -13.14 14.77
CA LYS A 423 28.95 -14.20 13.75
C LYS A 423 28.70 -15.59 14.35
N MET A 424 29.10 -15.82 15.60
CA MET A 424 28.91 -17.10 16.31
C MET A 424 27.44 -17.42 16.64
N ASN A 425 26.51 -16.47 16.50
CA ASN A 425 25.08 -16.68 16.73
C ASN A 425 24.27 -16.94 15.45
N VAL A 426 24.93 -17.10 14.29
CA VAL A 426 24.23 -17.42 13.03
C VAL A 426 23.79 -18.89 13.05
N PRO A 427 22.47 -19.19 13.04
CA PRO A 427 21.97 -20.56 13.04
C PRO A 427 22.46 -21.33 11.82
N GLY A 428 22.97 -22.56 12.04
CA GLY A 428 23.43 -23.45 10.97
C GLY A 428 24.93 -23.36 10.64
N ALA A 429 25.69 -22.44 11.25
CA ALA A 429 27.14 -22.32 11.01
C ALA A 429 27.97 -23.55 11.46
N SER A 430 27.40 -24.45 12.28
CA SER A 430 28.05 -25.67 12.79
C SER A 430 27.63 -26.97 12.10
N PHE A 431 26.82 -26.91 11.04
CA PHE A 431 26.31 -28.11 10.35
C PHE A 431 27.22 -28.51 9.18
N HIS A 432 27.80 -29.72 9.24
CA HIS A 432 28.67 -30.23 8.19
C HIS A 432 27.86 -30.93 7.08
N GLU A 433 28.40 -30.91 5.86
CA GLU A 433 27.78 -31.47 4.65
C GLU A 433 27.59 -33.00 4.70
N SER A 434 28.19 -33.67 5.70
CA SER A 434 28.02 -35.09 6.02
C SER A 434 26.64 -35.45 6.58
N ASP A 435 25.84 -34.46 7.01
CA ASP A 435 24.63 -34.69 7.80
C ASP A 435 23.34 -34.71 6.96
N THR A 436 23.44 -34.66 5.63
CA THR A 436 22.31 -34.61 4.68
C THR A 436 22.05 -35.93 3.92
N ASN A 437 22.36 -37.08 4.52
CA ASN A 437 22.03 -38.39 3.94
C ASN A 437 20.57 -38.79 4.16
#